data_AF-A0A3D4N1H1-F1
#
_entry.id   AF-A0A3D4N1H1-F1
#
_cell.length_a   1.000
_cell.length_b   1.000
_cell.length_c   1.000
_cell.angle_alpha   90.00
_cell.angle_beta   90.00
_cell.angle_gamma   90.00
#
_symmetry.space_group_name_H-M   'P 1'
#
loop_
_entity.id
_entity.type
_entity.pdbx_description
1 polymer ?
#
loop_
_entity_poly.entity_id
_entity_poly.type
_entity_poly.pdbx_seq_one_letter_code
_entity_poly.pdbx_strand_id
1 'polypeptide(L)'
;MKYNLDLASLSVHQYKEILKKQNLLPSRRILLQHIDENFQLLENMDISTISQLGKSLSSPQKISSFAATSGIPEAYLVILRREIHSLEQKPVPLSSFPGIAPSVLEKLHDEGIDNSKDYFESNRVEGDELSGLSDLVRINGVGPVAAKAFYEAGYKSVSDVAHAEAASLLGRVSDVNEARHYYKANLGIKDMQFCIDFARLLLDLCN
;
A
#
# COMPACT_ATOMS: atom_id res chain seq x y z
N MET A 1 -10.49 -1.65 -13.13
CA MET A 1 -10.03 -1.34 -11.76
C MET A 1 -8.73 -0.54 -11.86
N LYS A 2 -8.51 0.49 -11.03
CA LYS A 2 -7.23 1.25 -11.05
C LYS A 2 -6.20 0.56 -10.15
N TYR A 3 -4.93 0.58 -10.54
CA TYR A 3 -3.86 -0.05 -9.77
C TYR A 3 -3.65 0.61 -8.39
N ASN A 4 -3.66 1.93 -8.34
CA ASN A 4 -3.48 2.69 -7.09
C ASN A 4 -4.80 3.21 -6.51
N LEU A 5 -4.78 3.50 -5.21
CA LEU A 5 -5.85 4.18 -4.48
C LEU A 5 -6.21 5.51 -5.14
N ASP A 6 -7.51 5.83 -5.21
CA ASP A 6 -7.96 7.16 -5.63
C ASP A 6 -7.81 8.16 -4.48
N LEU A 7 -6.63 8.77 -4.36
CA LEU A 7 -6.34 9.74 -3.29
C LEU A 7 -7.17 11.03 -3.39
N ALA A 8 -7.85 11.26 -4.51
CA ALA A 8 -8.76 12.41 -4.66
C ALA A 8 -10.14 12.12 -4.03
N SER A 9 -10.54 10.85 -3.87
CA SER A 9 -11.78 10.48 -3.18
C SER A 9 -11.59 10.31 -1.67
N LEU A 10 -10.35 10.08 -1.21
CA LEU A 10 -10.02 9.95 0.21
C LEU A 10 -9.90 11.34 0.87
N SER A 11 -10.86 11.67 1.73
CA SER A 11 -10.80 12.91 2.52
C SER A 11 -9.76 12.87 3.63
N VAL A 12 -9.26 14.05 4.03
CA VAL A 12 -8.35 14.17 5.19
C VAL A 12 -9.02 13.67 6.48
N HIS A 13 -10.32 13.89 6.65
CA HIS A 13 -11.07 13.41 7.80
C HIS A 13 -11.14 11.87 7.85
N GLN A 14 -11.50 11.21 6.73
CA GLN A 14 -11.49 9.74 6.66
C GLN A 14 -10.10 9.18 6.94
N TYR A 15 -9.07 9.79 6.37
CA TYR A 15 -7.70 9.34 6.57
C TYR A 15 -7.20 9.51 8.01
N LYS A 16 -7.60 10.58 8.69
CA LYS A 16 -7.35 10.77 10.12
C LYS A 16 -7.86 9.58 10.93
N GLU A 17 -9.10 9.17 10.68
CA GLU A 17 -9.73 8.05 11.38
C GLU A 17 -9.08 6.71 11.04
N ILE A 18 -8.55 6.55 9.83
CA ILE A 18 -7.71 5.41 9.45
C ILE A 18 -6.42 5.41 10.29
N LEU A 19 -5.68 6.52 10.32
CA LEU A 19 -4.42 6.63 11.07
C LEU A 19 -4.59 6.33 12.57
N LYS A 20 -5.69 6.78 13.18
CA LYS A 20 -5.99 6.50 14.60
C LYS A 20 -6.18 5.00 14.90
N LYS A 21 -6.68 4.24 13.94
CA LYS A 21 -6.98 2.81 14.09
C LYS A 21 -5.80 1.93 13.71
N GLN A 22 -4.94 2.41 12.82
CA GLN A 22 -3.79 1.66 12.34
C GLN A 22 -2.70 1.49 13.40
N ASN A 23 -2.09 0.31 13.42
CA ASN A 23 -0.86 0.08 14.18
C ASN A 23 0.35 0.65 13.41
N LEU A 24 0.56 1.97 13.54
CA LEU A 24 1.66 2.67 12.89
C LEU A 24 3.04 2.16 13.36
N LEU A 25 3.98 2.08 12.41
CA LEU A 25 5.39 1.81 12.72
C LEU A 25 5.92 2.83 13.74
N PRO A 26 6.89 2.45 14.60
CA PRO A 26 7.43 3.36 15.62
C PRO A 26 7.84 4.74 15.08
N SER A 27 8.46 4.79 13.91
CA SER A 27 8.89 6.02 13.24
C SER A 27 7.77 6.87 12.65
N ARG A 28 6.52 6.38 12.65
CA ARG A 28 5.31 7.04 12.15
C ARG A 28 4.37 7.48 13.29
N ARG A 29 4.61 7.05 14.52
CA ARG A 29 3.72 7.34 15.68
C ARG A 29 3.60 8.82 16.04
N ILE A 30 4.53 9.67 15.62
CA ILE A 30 4.38 11.13 15.76
C ILE A 30 3.08 11.63 15.13
N LEU A 31 2.55 10.93 14.11
CA LEU A 31 1.29 11.29 13.46
C LEU A 31 0.07 11.21 14.38
N LEU A 32 0.15 10.43 15.47
CA LEU A 32 -0.91 10.34 16.47
C LEU A 32 -0.87 11.49 17.49
N GLN A 33 0.25 12.22 17.58
CA GLN A 33 0.36 13.36 18.48
C GLN A 33 -0.42 14.53 17.92
N HIS A 34 -1.33 15.09 18.72
CA HIS A 34 -2.16 16.23 18.33
C HIS A 34 -2.92 16.01 17.00
N ILE A 35 -3.26 14.75 16.69
CA ILE A 35 -3.79 14.39 15.36
C ILE A 35 -5.08 15.16 15.02
N ASP A 36 -5.98 15.34 15.99
CA ASP A 36 -7.23 16.08 15.77
C ASP A 36 -6.97 17.56 15.51
N GLU A 37 -6.09 18.19 16.28
CA GLU A 37 -5.69 19.59 16.11
C GLU A 37 -4.98 19.80 14.76
N ASN A 38 -4.02 18.95 14.44
CA ASN A 38 -3.25 19.02 13.20
C ASN A 38 -4.15 18.85 11.97
N PHE A 39 -5.05 17.86 11.96
CA PHE A 39 -5.96 17.66 10.83
C PHE A 39 -7.02 18.76 10.73
N GLN A 40 -7.46 19.35 11.84
CA GLN A 40 -8.32 20.54 11.79
C GLN A 40 -7.62 21.73 11.15
N LEU A 41 -6.32 21.92 11.42
CA LEU A 41 -5.51 22.96 10.77
C LEU A 41 -5.37 22.72 9.25
N LEU A 42 -5.28 21.45 8.81
CA LEU A 42 -5.30 21.12 7.38
C LEU A 42 -6.62 21.52 6.72
N GLU A 43 -7.74 21.20 7.35
CA GLU A 43 -9.08 21.54 6.86
C GLU A 43 -9.29 23.06 6.80
N ASN A 44 -8.82 23.80 7.80
CA ASN A 44 -8.87 25.27 7.84
C ASN A 44 -8.01 25.92 6.73
N MET A 45 -7.10 25.17 6.11
CA MET A 45 -6.32 25.59 4.95
C MET A 45 -6.91 25.09 3.62
N ASP A 46 -8.20 24.76 3.61
CA ASP A 46 -8.94 24.26 2.45
C ASP A 46 -8.36 22.96 1.85
N ILE A 47 -7.60 22.19 2.64
CA ILE A 47 -7.16 20.84 2.24
C ILE A 47 -8.21 19.83 2.68
N SER A 48 -9.00 19.36 1.72
CA SER A 48 -10.07 18.40 1.98
C SER A 48 -9.72 16.95 1.61
N THR A 49 -8.72 16.74 0.75
CA THR A 49 -8.36 15.40 0.21
C THR A 49 -6.87 15.07 0.38
N ILE A 50 -6.55 13.77 0.36
CA ILE A 50 -5.16 13.30 0.44
C ILE A 50 -4.34 13.67 -0.79
N SER A 51 -4.96 13.72 -1.98
CA SER A 51 -4.32 14.23 -3.19
C SER A 51 -3.87 15.69 -3.04
N GLN A 52 -4.73 16.56 -2.50
CA GLN A 52 -4.39 17.96 -2.22
C GLN A 52 -3.28 18.07 -1.18
N LEU A 53 -3.39 17.30 -0.09
CA LEU A 53 -2.38 17.28 0.98
C LEU A 53 -1.01 16.86 0.44
N GLY A 54 -0.94 15.80 -0.37
CA GLY A 54 0.29 15.36 -1.01
C GLY A 54 0.91 16.44 -1.91
N LYS A 55 0.09 17.17 -2.67
CA LYS A 55 0.56 18.32 -3.48
C LYS A 55 1.10 19.47 -2.63
N SER A 56 0.44 19.77 -1.51
CA SER A 56 0.85 20.79 -0.54
C SER A 56 2.14 20.43 0.20
N LEU A 57 2.47 19.14 0.32
CA LEU A 57 3.69 18.66 0.99
C LEU A 57 4.75 18.11 0.02
N SER A 58 4.61 18.35 -1.29
CA SER A 58 5.39 17.65 -2.32
C SER A 58 6.90 17.94 -2.34
N SER A 59 7.37 19.04 -1.74
CA SER A 59 8.80 19.40 -1.68
C SER A 59 9.20 19.95 -0.30
N PRO A 60 10.50 19.91 0.08
CA PRO A 60 10.96 20.49 1.34
C PRO A 60 10.55 21.96 1.50
N GLN A 61 10.66 22.75 0.43
CA GLN A 61 10.25 24.16 0.42
C GLN A 61 8.77 24.32 0.75
N LYS A 62 7.90 23.52 0.11
CA LYS A 62 6.46 23.55 0.38
C LYS A 62 6.13 23.11 1.80
N ILE A 63 6.83 22.10 2.33
CA ILE A 63 6.68 21.65 3.71
C ILE A 63 7.03 22.78 4.68
N SER A 64 8.17 23.46 4.52
CA SER A 64 8.55 24.57 5.39
C SER A 64 7.58 25.75 5.29
N SER A 65 7.12 26.12 4.08
CA SER A 65 6.10 27.16 3.90
C SER A 65 4.76 26.78 4.54
N PHE A 66 4.36 25.51 4.42
CA PHE A 66 3.14 25.00 5.02
C PHE A 66 3.24 24.98 6.55
N ALA A 67 4.37 24.57 7.12
CA ALA A 67 4.62 24.61 8.56
C ALA A 67 4.50 26.03 9.11
N ALA A 68 5.13 27.01 8.44
CA ALA A 68 5.07 28.41 8.86
C ALA A 68 3.65 29.00 8.83
N THR A 69 2.81 28.55 7.90
CA THR A 69 1.45 29.09 7.73
C THR A 69 0.42 28.37 8.60
N SER A 70 0.50 27.04 8.69
CA SER A 70 -0.43 26.21 9.44
C SER A 70 -0.14 26.18 10.95
N GLY A 71 1.11 26.43 11.35
CA GLY A 71 1.59 26.18 12.71
C GLY A 71 1.87 24.70 13.01
N ILE A 72 1.67 23.78 12.06
CA ILE A 72 1.98 22.37 12.24
C ILE A 72 3.51 22.18 12.19
N PRO A 73 4.11 21.44 13.15
CA PRO A 73 5.55 21.22 13.17
C PRO A 73 6.08 20.58 11.88
N GLU A 74 7.20 21.09 11.37
CA GLU A 74 7.82 20.59 10.13
C GLU A 74 8.12 19.08 10.21
N ALA A 75 8.63 18.62 11.35
CA ALA A 75 8.90 17.20 11.59
C ALA A 75 7.64 16.32 11.44
N TYR A 76 6.47 16.80 11.89
CA TYR A 76 5.20 16.11 11.72
C TYR A 76 4.83 16.01 10.23
N LEU A 77 4.91 17.12 9.50
CA LEU A 77 4.59 17.19 8.07
C LEU A 77 5.51 16.32 7.21
N VAL A 78 6.79 16.23 7.55
CA VAL A 78 7.74 15.34 6.87
C VAL A 78 7.31 13.87 7.02
N ILE A 79 6.91 13.46 8.22
CA ILE A 79 6.42 12.09 8.45
C ILE A 79 5.08 11.87 7.75
N LEU A 80 4.18 12.85 7.79
CA LEU A 80 2.86 12.76 7.15
C LEU A 80 2.99 12.60 5.63
N ARG A 81 3.89 13.37 5.00
CA ARG A 81 4.23 13.21 3.58
C ARG A 81 4.71 11.80 3.28
N ARG A 82 5.59 11.25 4.11
CA ARG A 82 6.11 9.88 3.92
C ARG A 82 4.99 8.84 4.06
N GLU A 83 4.06 9.05 4.97
CA GLU A 83 2.89 8.20 5.15
C GLU A 83 2.00 8.21 3.91
N ILE A 84 1.63 9.41 3.43
CA ILE A 84 0.79 9.61 2.24
C ILE A 84 1.44 8.98 1.01
N HIS A 85 2.74 9.20 0.80
CA HIS A 85 3.44 8.59 -0.33
C HIS A 85 3.48 7.06 -0.26
N SER A 86 3.34 6.46 0.92
CA SER A 86 3.27 5.01 1.04
C SER A 86 1.90 4.44 0.65
N LEU A 87 0.89 5.29 0.42
CA LEU A 87 -0.40 4.86 -0.11
C LEU A 87 -0.34 4.54 -1.62
N GLU A 88 0.61 5.13 -2.35
CA GLU A 88 0.81 4.88 -3.78
C GLU A 88 1.84 3.76 -3.96
N GLN A 89 1.38 2.57 -4.39
CA GLN A 89 2.30 1.48 -4.67
C GLN A 89 2.99 1.68 -6.02
N LYS A 90 4.31 1.46 -6.00
CA LYS A 90 5.09 1.45 -7.22
C LYS A 90 4.85 0.13 -7.94
N PRO A 91 4.58 0.15 -9.26
CA PRO A 91 4.55 -1.08 -10.04
C PRO A 91 5.90 -1.78 -9.95
N VAL A 92 5.87 -3.11 -9.94
CA VAL A 92 7.06 -3.95 -9.91
C VAL A 92 7.21 -4.67 -11.25
N PRO A 93 8.45 -4.86 -11.76
CA PRO A 93 8.67 -5.62 -13.00
C PRO A 93 8.09 -7.02 -12.88
N LEU A 94 7.45 -7.55 -13.93
CA LEU A 94 6.91 -8.92 -13.90
C LEU A 94 8.01 -9.98 -13.69
N SER A 95 9.22 -9.70 -14.18
CA SER A 95 10.41 -10.53 -13.97
C SER A 95 10.88 -10.62 -12.52
N SER A 96 10.37 -9.74 -11.63
CA SER A 96 10.69 -9.79 -10.20
C SER A 96 9.87 -10.84 -9.44
N PHE A 97 8.81 -11.38 -10.04
CA PHE A 97 8.00 -12.43 -9.44
C PHE A 97 8.71 -13.80 -9.53
N PRO A 98 8.86 -14.54 -8.41
CA PRO A 98 9.45 -15.86 -8.44
C PRO A 98 8.63 -16.88 -9.25
N GLY A 99 9.33 -17.68 -10.06
CA GLY A 99 8.76 -18.83 -10.76
C GLY A 99 8.03 -18.51 -12.07
N ILE A 100 8.09 -17.27 -12.57
CA ILE A 100 7.51 -16.93 -13.87
C ILE A 100 8.46 -17.33 -14.99
N ALA A 101 7.95 -18.10 -15.96
CA ALA A 101 8.75 -18.59 -17.07
C ALA A 101 9.21 -17.43 -17.99
N PRO A 102 10.48 -17.39 -18.44
CA PRO A 102 10.99 -16.35 -19.34
C PRO A 102 10.18 -16.18 -20.62
N SER A 103 9.72 -17.29 -21.21
CA SER A 103 8.89 -17.28 -22.43
C SER A 103 7.53 -16.61 -22.24
N VAL A 104 7.00 -16.55 -21.00
CA VAL A 104 5.77 -15.82 -20.68
C VAL A 104 6.08 -14.32 -20.61
N LEU A 105 7.21 -13.96 -19.99
CA LEU A 105 7.65 -12.56 -19.87
C LEU A 105 7.96 -11.95 -21.24
N GLU A 106 8.62 -12.68 -22.13
CA GLU A 106 8.92 -12.23 -23.50
C GLU A 106 7.63 -11.91 -24.28
N LYS A 107 6.63 -12.79 -24.22
CA LYS A 107 5.33 -12.56 -24.87
C LYS A 107 4.62 -11.32 -24.33
N LEU A 108 4.64 -11.13 -23.01
CA LEU A 108 4.02 -9.96 -22.37
C LEU A 108 4.76 -8.67 -22.73
N HIS A 109 6.09 -8.71 -22.80
CA HIS A 109 6.91 -7.60 -23.25
C HIS A 109 6.58 -7.19 -24.70
N ASP A 110 6.45 -8.15 -25.61
CA ASP A 110 6.04 -7.91 -27.00
C ASP A 110 4.64 -7.26 -27.10
N GLU A 111 3.80 -7.48 -26.08
CA GLU A 111 2.46 -6.88 -25.95
C GLU A 111 2.47 -5.54 -25.18
N GLY A 112 3.65 -5.04 -24.78
CA GLY A 112 3.83 -3.78 -24.04
C GLY A 112 3.48 -3.87 -22.55
N ILE A 113 3.56 -5.06 -21.96
CA ILE A 113 3.21 -5.35 -20.56
C ILE A 113 4.48 -5.75 -19.80
N ASP A 114 5.02 -4.82 -19.03
CA ASP A 114 6.33 -4.98 -18.39
C ASP A 114 6.25 -5.13 -16.87
N ASN A 115 5.20 -4.57 -16.26
CA ASN A 115 5.08 -4.47 -14.82
C ASN A 115 3.69 -4.87 -14.30
N SER A 116 3.58 -5.00 -12.98
CA SER A 116 2.35 -5.39 -12.29
C SER A 116 1.17 -4.46 -12.58
N LYS A 117 1.40 -3.17 -12.80
CA LYS A 117 0.34 -2.23 -13.16
C LYS A 117 -0.15 -2.47 -14.58
N ASP A 118 0.76 -2.58 -15.54
CA ASP A 118 0.39 -2.87 -16.94
C ASP A 118 -0.44 -4.16 -17.00
N TYR A 119 0.00 -5.21 -16.29
CA TYR A 119 -0.71 -6.48 -16.26
C TYR A 119 -2.09 -6.34 -15.62
N PHE A 120 -2.17 -5.74 -14.44
CA PHE A 120 -3.41 -5.57 -13.69
C PHE A 120 -4.45 -4.71 -14.44
N GLU A 121 -4.00 -3.64 -15.11
CA GLU A 121 -4.89 -2.73 -15.85
C GLU A 121 -5.20 -3.22 -17.28
N SER A 122 -4.58 -4.32 -17.75
CA SER A 122 -4.78 -4.87 -19.10
C SER A 122 -6.08 -5.66 -19.31
N ASN A 123 -6.96 -5.76 -18.30
CA ASN A 123 -8.23 -6.53 -18.35
C ASN A 123 -8.05 -8.00 -18.82
N ARG A 124 -6.89 -8.61 -18.51
CA ARG A 124 -6.61 -10.03 -18.80
C ARG A 124 -7.45 -10.97 -17.93
N VAL A 125 -7.40 -12.26 -18.28
CA VAL A 125 -8.16 -13.33 -17.64
C VAL A 125 -7.96 -13.31 -16.13
N GLU A 126 -9.05 -13.06 -15.40
CA GLU A 126 -9.06 -13.17 -13.96
C GLU A 126 -8.73 -14.60 -13.52
N GLY A 127 -7.85 -14.73 -12.53
CA GLY A 127 -7.57 -16.00 -11.85
C GLY A 127 -6.29 -16.72 -12.27
N ASP A 128 -5.52 -16.21 -13.22
CA ASP A 128 -4.14 -16.69 -13.43
C ASP A 128 -3.19 -16.21 -12.31
N GLU A 129 -2.01 -16.80 -12.25
CA GLU A 129 -1.03 -16.47 -11.21
C GLU A 129 -0.52 -15.02 -11.31
N LEU A 130 -0.23 -14.52 -12.52
CA LEU A 130 0.28 -13.16 -12.69
C LEU A 130 -0.75 -12.10 -12.31
N SER A 131 -2.03 -12.35 -12.56
CA SER A 131 -3.15 -11.52 -12.12
C SER A 131 -3.17 -11.45 -10.61
N GLY A 132 -3.08 -12.60 -9.93
CA GLY A 132 -3.09 -12.65 -8.47
C GLY A 132 -1.87 -11.97 -7.86
N LEU A 133 -0.68 -12.25 -8.38
CA LEU A 133 0.56 -11.62 -7.93
C LEU A 133 0.56 -10.10 -8.15
N SER A 134 0.08 -9.65 -9.31
CA SER A 134 -0.03 -8.22 -9.65
C SER A 134 -1.05 -7.50 -8.79
N ASP A 135 -2.13 -8.18 -8.39
CA ASP A 135 -3.11 -7.64 -7.45
C ASP A 135 -2.51 -7.54 -6.03
N LEU A 136 -1.85 -8.59 -5.55
CA LEU A 136 -1.28 -8.64 -4.19
C LEU A 136 -0.20 -7.59 -3.93
N VAL A 137 0.66 -7.27 -4.90
CA VAL A 137 1.71 -6.23 -4.74
C VAL A 137 1.17 -4.80 -4.66
N ARG A 138 -0.13 -4.62 -4.85
CA ARG A 138 -0.80 -3.34 -4.56
C ARG A 138 -0.95 -3.12 -3.05
N ILE A 139 -0.79 -4.15 -2.22
CA ILE A 139 -0.84 -4.02 -0.77
C ILE A 139 0.47 -3.43 -0.26
N ASN A 140 0.42 -2.32 0.46
CA ASN A 140 1.59 -1.74 1.09
C ASN A 140 2.28 -2.76 2.02
N GLY A 141 3.59 -2.88 1.90
CA GLY A 141 4.39 -3.87 2.63
C GLY A 141 4.52 -5.22 1.91
N VAL A 142 3.80 -5.44 0.81
CA VAL A 142 3.88 -6.69 0.02
C VAL A 142 4.72 -6.48 -1.23
N GLY A 143 5.96 -6.98 -1.21
CA GLY A 143 6.81 -7.05 -2.39
C GLY A 143 6.57 -8.30 -3.25
N PRO A 144 7.23 -8.45 -4.42
CA PRO A 144 7.01 -9.56 -5.35
C PRO A 144 7.16 -10.96 -4.72
N VAL A 145 8.18 -11.10 -3.86
CA VAL A 145 8.49 -12.35 -3.18
C VAL A 145 7.47 -12.65 -2.06
N ALA A 146 7.02 -11.62 -1.34
CA ALA A 146 5.95 -11.77 -0.34
C ALA A 146 4.61 -12.09 -1.01
N ALA A 147 4.29 -11.45 -2.15
CA ALA A 147 3.10 -11.76 -2.95
C ALA A 147 3.09 -13.24 -3.38
N LYS A 148 4.23 -13.79 -3.79
CA LYS A 148 4.34 -15.22 -4.09
C LYS A 148 4.07 -16.11 -2.89
N ALA A 149 4.61 -15.75 -1.72
CA ALA A 149 4.33 -16.47 -0.48
C ALA A 149 2.83 -16.44 -0.12
N PHE A 150 2.17 -15.27 -0.26
CA PHE A 150 0.74 -15.11 -0.05
C PHE A 150 -0.09 -15.95 -1.03
N TYR A 151 0.28 -15.92 -2.31
CA TYR A 151 -0.39 -16.68 -3.36
C TYR A 151 -0.31 -18.19 -3.12
N GLU A 152 0.88 -18.72 -2.82
CA GLU A 152 1.08 -20.13 -2.47
C GLU A 152 0.40 -20.51 -1.14
N ALA A 153 0.29 -19.56 -0.20
CA ALA A 153 -0.47 -19.76 1.02
C ALA A 153 -1.99 -19.79 0.76
N GLY A 154 -2.44 -19.48 -0.45
CA GLY A 154 -3.84 -19.55 -0.88
C GLY A 154 -4.59 -18.21 -0.86
N TYR A 155 -3.90 -17.10 -0.64
CA TYR A 155 -4.45 -15.75 -0.76
C TYR A 155 -4.09 -15.20 -2.14
N LYS A 156 -5.02 -15.27 -3.09
CA LYS A 156 -4.74 -15.03 -4.51
C LYS A 156 -5.10 -13.63 -4.97
N SER A 157 -5.70 -12.81 -4.11
CA SER A 157 -6.15 -11.47 -4.42
C SER A 157 -6.10 -10.56 -3.19
N VAL A 158 -6.19 -9.25 -3.43
CA VAL A 158 -6.42 -8.25 -2.39
C VAL A 158 -7.68 -8.58 -1.59
N SER A 159 -8.72 -9.09 -2.25
CA SER A 159 -9.96 -9.49 -1.58
C SER A 159 -9.74 -10.62 -0.58
N ASP A 160 -8.98 -11.65 -0.93
CA ASP A 160 -8.67 -12.75 -0.03
C ASP A 160 -7.93 -12.26 1.23
N VAL A 161 -7.00 -11.32 1.06
CA VAL A 161 -6.24 -10.75 2.18
C VAL A 161 -7.13 -9.85 3.04
N ALA A 162 -7.98 -9.01 2.46
CA ALA A 162 -8.86 -8.10 3.19
C ALA A 162 -9.86 -8.83 4.12
N HIS A 163 -10.26 -10.05 3.73
CA HIS A 163 -11.17 -10.91 4.50
C HIS A 163 -10.45 -11.93 5.40
N ALA A 164 -9.11 -11.91 5.43
CA ALA A 164 -8.33 -12.81 6.26
C ALA A 164 -8.34 -12.39 7.74
N GLU A 165 -8.02 -13.36 8.60
CA GLU A 165 -7.67 -13.14 10.01
C GLU A 165 -6.14 -13.13 10.16
N ALA A 166 -5.59 -12.18 10.93
CA ALA A 166 -4.15 -11.91 10.98
C ALA A 166 -3.34 -13.13 11.46
N ALA A 167 -3.86 -13.88 12.43
CA ALA A 167 -3.20 -15.09 12.93
C ALA A 167 -3.19 -16.22 11.89
N SER A 168 -4.29 -16.39 11.13
CA SER A 168 -4.38 -17.41 10.08
C SER A 168 -3.49 -17.07 8.89
N LEU A 169 -3.49 -15.80 8.47
CA LEU A 169 -2.62 -15.29 7.43
C LEU A 169 -1.15 -15.50 7.80
N LEU A 170 -0.76 -15.15 9.04
CA LEU A 170 0.59 -15.35 9.53
C LEU A 170 1.01 -16.81 9.47
N GLY A 171 0.18 -17.72 10.00
CA GLY A 171 0.49 -19.15 10.03
C GLY A 171 0.74 -19.71 8.64
N ARG A 172 -0.22 -19.53 7.72
CA ARG A 172 -0.15 -20.09 6.37
C ARG A 172 1.00 -19.52 5.55
N VAL A 173 1.24 -18.21 5.65
CA VAL A 173 2.36 -17.56 4.95
C VAL A 173 3.71 -17.98 5.55
N SER A 174 3.78 -18.19 6.86
CA SER A 174 4.98 -18.70 7.52
C SER A 174 5.30 -20.13 7.09
N ASP A 175 4.31 -21.03 7.02
CA ASP A 175 4.49 -22.41 6.54
C ASP A 175 5.07 -22.44 5.12
N VAL A 176 4.57 -21.59 4.23
CA VAL A 176 5.10 -21.44 2.87
C VAL A 176 6.53 -20.90 2.88
N ASN A 177 6.81 -19.88 3.69
CA ASN A 177 8.14 -19.30 3.77
C ASN A 177 9.18 -20.25 4.40
N GLU A 178 8.76 -21.10 5.34
CA GLU A 178 9.61 -22.17 5.89
C GLU A 178 9.98 -23.20 4.83
N ALA A 179 9.03 -23.56 3.96
CA ALA A 179 9.27 -24.52 2.88
C ALA A 179 10.05 -23.93 1.68
N ARG A 180 9.83 -22.65 1.36
CA ARG A 180 10.34 -22.00 0.14
C ARG A 180 11.53 -21.07 0.38
N HIS A 181 11.74 -20.64 1.62
CA HIS A 181 12.77 -19.68 2.01
C HIS A 181 12.73 -18.37 1.20
N TYR A 182 11.52 -17.87 0.92
CA TYR A 182 11.31 -16.66 0.15
C TYR A 182 11.98 -15.43 0.79
N TYR A 183 11.94 -15.31 2.11
CA TYR A 183 12.60 -14.24 2.85
C TYR A 183 13.07 -14.67 4.24
N LYS A 184 13.99 -13.89 4.81
CA LYS A 184 14.55 -14.10 6.16
C LYS A 184 13.89 -13.27 7.25
N ALA A 185 12.95 -12.39 6.89
CA ALA A 185 12.27 -11.53 7.85
C ALA A 185 11.33 -12.35 8.74
N ASN A 186 11.35 -12.05 10.04
CA ASN A 186 10.38 -12.60 10.99
C ASN A 186 9.15 -11.70 11.00
N LEU A 187 8.08 -12.17 10.37
CA LEU A 187 6.81 -11.47 10.34
C LEU A 187 6.03 -11.75 11.63
N GLY A 188 5.35 -10.75 12.16
CA GLY A 188 4.45 -10.86 13.28
C GLY A 188 2.98 -10.63 12.90
N ILE A 189 2.09 -10.88 13.85
CA ILE A 189 0.64 -10.64 13.70
C ILE A 189 0.36 -9.19 13.28
N LYS A 190 1.15 -8.24 13.80
CA LYS A 190 1.01 -6.82 13.48
C LYS A 190 1.35 -6.49 12.02
N ASP A 191 2.29 -7.19 11.41
CA ASP A 191 2.64 -7.01 10.01
C ASP A 191 1.52 -7.55 9.10
N MET A 192 0.93 -8.68 9.49
CA MET A 192 -0.23 -9.24 8.79
C MET A 192 -1.46 -8.33 8.91
N GLN A 193 -1.73 -7.81 10.10
CA GLN A 193 -2.83 -6.86 10.30
C GLN A 193 -2.63 -5.60 9.46
N PHE A 194 -1.40 -5.09 9.36
CA PHE A 194 -1.08 -3.95 8.48
C PHE A 194 -1.41 -4.25 7.01
N CYS A 195 -1.06 -5.44 6.51
CA CYS A 195 -1.41 -5.85 5.15
C CYS A 195 -2.93 -5.96 4.96
N ILE A 196 -3.66 -6.52 5.92
CA ILE A 196 -5.13 -6.66 5.90
C ILE A 196 -5.81 -5.28 5.88
N ASP A 197 -5.37 -4.37 6.74
CA ASP A 197 -5.94 -3.01 6.83
C ASP A 197 -5.75 -2.24 5.51
N PHE A 198 -4.58 -2.40 4.87
CA PHE A 198 -4.32 -1.78 3.57
C PHE A 198 -5.12 -2.46 2.45
N ALA A 199 -5.27 -3.78 2.48
CA ALA A 199 -6.09 -4.51 1.52
C ALA A 199 -7.56 -4.08 1.57
N ARG A 200 -8.11 -3.83 2.76
CA ARG A 200 -9.46 -3.26 2.93
C ARG A 200 -9.57 -1.87 2.32
N LEU A 201 -8.56 -1.02 2.53
CA LEU A 201 -8.51 0.31 1.94
C LEU A 201 -8.53 0.26 0.40
N LEU A 202 -7.84 -0.71 -0.21
CA LEU A 202 -7.89 -0.94 -1.65
C LEU A 202 -9.28 -1.34 -2.12
N LEU A 203 -9.99 -2.21 -1.41
CA LEU A 203 -11.36 -2.59 -1.77
C LEU A 203 -12.33 -1.40 -1.66
N ASP A 204 -12.16 -0.56 -0.63
CA ASP A 204 -13.06 0.57 -0.41
C ASP A 204 -12.86 1.70 -1.43
N LEU A 205 -11.63 1.90 -1.92
CA LEU A 205 -11.25 3.08 -2.69
C LEU A 205 -10.84 2.81 -4.16
N CYS A 206 -10.74 1.54 -4.59
CA CYS A 206 -10.41 1.19 -5.97
C CYS A 206 -11.56 0.56 -6.77
N ASN A 207 -12.79 0.52 -6.23
CA ASN A 207 -13.99 0.06 -6.95
C ASN A 207 -14.26 0.91 -8.21
#